data_AF-C0KIW3-F1
#
_entry.id   AF-C0KIW3-F1
#
_cell.length_a   1.000
_cell.length_b   1.000
_cell.length_c   1.000
_cell.angle_alpha   90.00
_cell.angle_beta   90.00
_cell.angle_gamma   90.00
#
_symmetry.space_group_name_H-M   'P 1'
#
loop_
_entity.id
_entity.type
_entity.pdbx_description
1 polymer ?
#
loop_
_entity_poly.entity_id
_entity_poly.type
_entity_poly.pdbx_seq_one_letter_code
_entity_poly.pdbx_strand_id
1 'polypeptide(L)'
;YYEPWTYEYEELFNAPEGPDQPTARPVSMVTGEYMDVEAGPNFDDDLSGSPVYAENDPNLEALTPEQRAQLFAIERMVFFYFPRICNHCLNPSCVAACPSGALYKRGEDGIVLIDQSHCRAWRACVAACPYKKTYFNW
;
A
#
# COMPACT_ATOMS: atom_id res chain seq x y z
N TYR A 1 0.54 2.40 -2.73
CA TYR A 1 0.71 1.14 -3.49
C TYR A 1 2.13 1.14 -4.02
N TYR A 2 2.45 0.32 -5.02
CA TYR A 2 3.76 0.22 -5.66
C TYR A 2 3.56 -0.66 -6.90
N GLU A 3 4.50 -0.66 -7.83
CA GLU A 3 4.54 -1.67 -8.89
C GLU A 3 5.07 -2.97 -8.29
N PRO A 4 4.29 -4.06 -8.22
CA PRO A 4 4.78 -5.31 -7.64
C PRO A 4 5.93 -5.88 -8.49
N TRP A 5 6.98 -6.37 -7.82
CA TRP A 5 8.15 -6.95 -8.47
C TRP A 5 8.50 -8.31 -7.88
N THR A 6 9.25 -9.08 -8.65
CA THR A 6 9.95 -10.29 -8.24
C THR A 6 11.41 -10.19 -8.67
N TYR A 7 12.20 -11.25 -8.51
CA TYR A 7 13.59 -11.27 -8.94
C TYR A 7 13.89 -12.50 -9.81
N GLU A 8 14.83 -12.36 -10.74
CA GLU A 8 15.36 -13.47 -11.54
C GLU A 8 16.35 -14.31 -10.74
N TYR A 9 15.84 -15.09 -9.78
CA TYR A 9 16.68 -15.94 -8.93
C TYR A 9 17.40 -17.03 -9.72
N GLU A 10 16.85 -17.49 -10.85
CA GLU A 10 17.43 -18.54 -11.68
C GLU A 10 18.78 -18.15 -12.28
N GLU A 11 19.01 -16.86 -12.54
CA GLU A 11 20.28 -16.33 -13.05
C GLU A 11 21.44 -16.59 -12.08
N LEU A 12 21.17 -16.71 -10.77
CA LEU A 12 22.21 -17.03 -9.79
C LEU A 12 22.80 -18.44 -9.98
N PHE A 13 22.07 -19.34 -10.66
CA PHE A 13 22.45 -20.73 -10.85
C PHE A 13 22.79 -21.06 -12.30
N ASN A 14 22.11 -20.39 -13.24
CA ASN A 14 22.13 -20.76 -14.66
C ASN A 14 22.89 -19.77 -15.54
N ALA A 15 23.37 -18.65 -14.99
CA ALA A 15 24.12 -17.66 -15.77
C ALA A 15 25.37 -18.30 -16.41
N PRO A 16 25.67 -17.96 -17.67
CA PRO A 16 26.86 -18.43 -18.34
C PRO A 16 28.13 -17.88 -17.65
N GLU A 17 29.26 -18.57 -17.86
CA GLU A 17 30.56 -18.07 -17.40
C GLU A 17 30.85 -16.69 -18.00
N GLY A 18 31.22 -15.75 -17.13
CA GLY A 18 31.48 -14.37 -17.50
C GLY A 18 32.44 -13.69 -16.53
N PRO A 19 32.90 -12.48 -16.87
CA PRO A 19 33.83 -11.73 -16.01
C PRO A 19 33.16 -11.18 -14.75
N ASP A 20 31.83 -11.09 -14.73
CA ASP A 20 31.03 -10.49 -13.65
C ASP A 20 30.24 -11.55 -12.89
N GLN A 21 30.05 -11.33 -11.60
CA GLN A 21 29.21 -12.19 -10.76
C GLN A 21 27.72 -11.97 -11.12
N PRO A 22 26.93 -13.04 -11.38
CA PRO A 22 25.52 -12.90 -11.65
C PRO A 22 24.77 -12.37 -10.42
N THR A 23 23.71 -11.61 -10.66
CA THR A 23 22.84 -11.05 -9.62
C THR A 23 21.38 -11.28 -9.98
N ALA A 24 20.53 -11.45 -8.96
CA ALA A 24 19.10 -11.55 -9.17
C ALA A 24 18.53 -10.14 -9.34
N ARG A 25 18.21 -9.77 -10.58
CA ARG A 25 17.71 -8.43 -10.90
C ARG A 25 16.20 -8.35 -10.66
N PRO A 26 15.68 -7.21 -10.18
CA PRO A 26 14.25 -6.99 -10.02
C PRO A 26 13.53 -6.92 -11.38
N VAL A 27 12.38 -7.59 -11.45
CA VAL A 27 11.51 -7.68 -12.63
C VAL A 27 10.09 -7.33 -12.22
N SER A 28 9.44 -6.46 -12.98
CA SER A 28 8.05 -6.09 -12.75
C SER A 28 7.11 -7.28 -12.93
N MET A 29 6.21 -7.51 -11.97
CA MET A 29 5.12 -8.48 -12.11
C MET A 29 3.97 -7.97 -12.98
N VAL A 30 4.01 -6.71 -13.43
CA VAL A 30 3.00 -6.11 -14.30
C VAL A 30 3.45 -6.14 -15.76
N THR A 31 4.70 -5.74 -16.03
CA THR A 31 5.23 -5.62 -17.39
C THR A 31 6.13 -6.79 -17.80
N GLY A 32 6.73 -7.51 -16.84
CA GLY A 32 7.75 -8.53 -17.10
C GLY A 32 9.11 -7.95 -17.46
N GLU A 33 9.27 -6.63 -17.44
CA GLU A 33 10.52 -5.94 -17.76
C GLU A 33 11.38 -5.72 -16.51
N TYR A 34 12.68 -5.53 -16.73
CA TYR A 34 13.58 -5.05 -15.67
C TYR A 34 13.14 -3.67 -15.18
N MET A 35 13.28 -3.45 -13.88
CA MET A 35 12.90 -2.19 -13.24
C MET A 35 13.88 -1.78 -12.16
N ASP A 36 13.87 -0.51 -11.79
CA ASP A 36 14.48 -0.04 -10.55
C ASP A 36 13.39 0.07 -9.48
N VAL A 37 13.69 -0.40 -8.26
CA VAL A 37 12.71 -0.39 -7.16
C VAL A 37 12.72 0.98 -6.50
N GLU A 38 11.70 1.79 -6.79
CA GLU A 38 11.58 3.17 -6.29
C GLU A 38 10.50 3.35 -5.20
N ALA A 39 9.67 2.33 -4.98
CA ALA A 39 8.59 2.37 -3.99
C ALA A 39 8.25 0.98 -3.48
N GLY A 40 7.63 0.91 -2.29
CA GLY A 40 7.18 -0.33 -1.67
C GLY A 40 5.99 -0.09 -0.72
N PRO A 41 5.35 -1.16 -0.22
CA PRO A 41 4.20 -1.02 0.69
C PRO A 41 4.58 -0.47 2.07
N ASN A 42 5.88 -0.49 2.41
CA ASN A 42 6.46 -0.07 3.68
C ASN A 42 7.77 0.72 3.43
N PHE A 43 7.75 1.64 2.46
CA PHE A 43 8.97 2.30 1.97
C PHE A 43 9.57 3.31 2.96
N ASP A 44 8.73 3.88 3.83
CA ASP A 44 9.09 4.85 4.87
C ASP A 44 9.30 4.24 6.26
N ASP A 45 9.52 2.92 6.32
CA ASP A 45 9.79 2.19 7.55
C ASP A 45 10.94 2.80 8.36
N ASP A 46 10.79 2.81 9.68
CA ASP A 46 11.76 3.35 10.63
C ASP A 46 12.30 4.73 10.22
N LEU A 47 11.41 5.61 9.72
CA LEU A 47 11.70 6.98 9.27
C LEU A 47 12.58 7.10 8.01
N SER A 48 12.84 5.99 7.28
CA SER A 48 13.75 5.95 6.12
C SER A 48 13.27 6.71 4.87
N GLY A 49 12.03 7.20 4.88
CA GLY A 49 11.43 8.04 3.82
C GLY A 49 10.82 9.34 4.36
N SER A 50 11.23 9.78 5.55
CA SER A 50 10.56 10.87 6.29
C SER A 50 10.39 12.18 5.53
N PRO A 51 11.38 12.68 4.77
CA PRO A 51 11.20 13.91 4.00
C PRO A 51 10.21 13.78 2.82
N VAL A 52 9.82 12.56 2.46
CA VAL A 52 8.87 12.29 1.37
C VAL A 52 7.47 12.08 1.93
N TYR A 53 7.32 11.19 2.91
CA TYR A 53 6.01 10.78 3.42
C TYR A 53 5.68 11.40 4.78
N ALA A 54 6.57 11.28 5.78
CA ALA A 54 6.27 11.73 7.15
C ALA A 54 6.10 13.25 7.26
N GLU A 55 6.88 14.05 6.52
CA GLU A 55 6.74 15.52 6.50
C GLU A 55 5.37 15.96 5.95
N ASN A 56 4.80 15.14 5.05
CA ASN A 56 3.51 15.36 4.42
C ASN A 56 2.36 14.60 5.12
N ASP A 57 2.56 14.08 6.32
CA ASP A 57 1.51 13.38 7.07
C ASP A 57 0.32 14.33 7.34
N PRO A 58 -0.90 14.00 6.87
CA PRO A 58 -2.10 14.79 7.13
C PRO A 58 -2.39 15.04 8.62
N ASN A 59 -1.95 14.15 9.52
CA ASN A 59 -2.14 14.32 10.96
C ASN A 59 -1.37 15.53 11.53
N LEU A 60 -0.39 16.05 10.79
CA LEU A 60 0.40 17.21 11.20
C LEU A 60 -0.20 18.54 10.72
N GLU A 61 -1.31 18.53 9.94
CA GLU A 61 -1.88 19.74 9.30
C GLU A 61 -2.12 20.89 10.27
N ALA A 62 -2.53 20.59 11.52
CA ALA A 62 -2.80 21.60 12.55
C ALA A 62 -1.54 22.17 13.24
N LEU A 63 -0.35 21.62 12.99
CA LEU A 63 0.89 22.06 13.63
C LEU A 63 1.52 23.24 12.89
N THR A 64 2.13 24.15 13.65
CA THR A 64 2.92 25.25 13.08
C THR A 64 4.22 24.75 12.43
N PRO A 65 4.84 25.52 11.53
CA PRO A 65 6.14 25.17 10.95
C PRO A 65 7.21 24.91 12.01
N GLU A 66 7.22 25.67 13.10
CA GLU A 66 8.18 25.50 14.21
C GLU A 66 7.94 24.18 14.95
N GLN A 67 6.69 23.82 15.20
CA GLN A 67 6.34 22.55 15.84
C GLN A 67 6.75 21.36 14.97
N ARG A 68 6.52 21.43 13.66
CA ARG A 68 6.97 20.40 12.70
C ARG A 68 8.48 20.28 12.69
N ALA A 69 9.21 21.40 12.60
CA ALA A 69 10.67 21.39 12.65
C ALA A 69 11.22 20.75 13.94
N GLN A 70 10.54 20.96 15.07
CA GLN A 70 10.92 20.32 16.34
C GLN A 70 10.71 18.80 16.36
N LEU A 71 9.68 18.28 15.69
CA LEU A 71 9.42 16.84 15.61
C LEU A 71 10.45 16.09 14.76
N PHE A 72 11.05 16.76 13.77
CA PHE A 72 12.09 16.20 12.90
C PHE A 72 13.52 16.54 13.35
N ALA A 73 13.69 17.21 14.48
CA ALA A 73 15.01 17.43 15.07
C ALA A 73 15.58 16.10 15.57
N ILE A 74 16.83 15.78 15.22
CA ILE A 74 17.47 14.48 15.50
C ILE A 74 17.28 14.01 16.95
N GLU A 75 17.41 14.93 17.92
CA GLU A 75 17.32 14.62 19.36
C GLU A 75 15.87 14.47 19.88
N ARG A 76 14.87 14.72 19.03
CA ARG A 76 13.44 14.74 19.37
C ARG A 76 12.59 13.90 18.42
N MET A 77 13.23 13.16 17.50
CA MET A 77 12.51 12.30 16.56
C MET A 77 11.71 11.25 17.31
N VAL A 78 10.44 11.11 16.91
CA VAL A 78 9.52 10.10 17.42
C VAL A 78 8.82 9.45 16.25
N PHE A 79 8.58 8.15 16.37
CA PHE A 79 7.74 7.40 15.46
C PHE A 79 7.05 6.27 16.23
N PHE A 80 6.00 5.71 15.65
CA PHE A 80 5.30 4.55 16.18
C PHE A 80 4.70 3.76 15.02
N TYR A 81 4.41 2.48 15.26
CA TYR A 81 3.80 1.61 14.26
C TYR A 81 2.28 1.75 14.25
N PHE A 82 1.69 1.77 13.05
CA PHE A 82 0.25 1.94 12.87
C PHE A 82 -0.37 0.85 11.98
N PRO A 83 -0.59 -0.37 12.53
CA PRO A 83 -1.22 -1.46 11.78
C PRO A 83 -2.68 -1.14 11.48
N ARG A 84 -3.12 -1.39 10.25
CA ARG A 84 -4.50 -1.15 9.81
C ARG A 84 -5.06 -2.28 8.96
N ILE A 85 -6.35 -2.57 9.14
CA ILE A 85 -7.13 -3.52 8.35
C ILE A 85 -8.45 -2.89 7.90
N CYS A 86 -9.32 -3.66 7.25
CA CYS A 86 -10.71 -3.24 7.04
C CYS A 86 -11.40 -3.07 8.40
N ASN A 87 -12.05 -1.93 8.61
CA ASN A 87 -12.71 -1.61 9.89
C ASN A 87 -14.13 -2.18 10.01
N HIS A 88 -14.64 -2.89 8.97
CA HIS A 88 -16.00 -3.43 8.92
C HIS A 88 -17.06 -2.45 9.45
N CYS A 89 -17.03 -1.21 8.95
CA CYS A 89 -17.80 -0.08 9.47
C CYS A 89 -19.30 -0.39 9.65
N LEU A 90 -19.93 0.32 10.59
CA LEU A 90 -21.39 0.27 10.75
C LEU A 90 -22.12 0.89 9.55
N ASN A 91 -21.62 2.02 9.04
CA ASN A 91 -22.06 2.68 7.81
C ASN A 91 -20.96 2.64 6.73
N PRO A 92 -20.76 1.49 6.06
CA PRO A 92 -19.65 1.29 5.14
C PRO A 92 -19.86 2.03 3.80
N SER A 93 -19.05 3.06 3.55
CA SER A 93 -19.07 3.82 2.29
C SER A 93 -18.81 2.95 1.05
N CYS A 94 -18.00 1.91 1.19
CA CYS A 94 -17.72 0.95 0.12
C CYS A 94 -18.96 0.14 -0.30
N VAL A 95 -19.86 -0.17 0.65
CA VAL A 95 -21.17 -0.80 0.35
C VAL A 95 -22.06 0.20 -0.37
N ALA A 96 -22.19 1.41 0.19
CA ALA A 96 -23.04 2.46 -0.38
C ALA A 96 -22.65 2.85 -1.82
N ALA A 97 -21.36 2.78 -2.15
CA ALA A 97 -20.85 3.16 -3.46
C ALA A 97 -20.92 2.06 -4.53
N CYS A 98 -21.19 0.80 -4.18
CA CYS A 98 -21.13 -0.31 -5.13
C CYS A 98 -22.37 -0.34 -6.04
N PRO A 99 -22.27 -0.06 -7.36
CA PRO A 99 -23.45 0.02 -8.22
C PRO A 99 -24.15 -1.33 -8.40
N SER A 100 -23.41 -2.44 -8.31
CA SER A 100 -23.96 -3.79 -8.46
C SER A 100 -24.51 -4.37 -7.16
N GLY A 101 -24.40 -3.67 -6.03
CA GLY A 101 -24.80 -4.20 -4.72
C GLY A 101 -23.98 -5.42 -4.27
N ALA A 102 -22.79 -5.64 -4.84
CA ALA A 102 -21.96 -6.81 -4.53
C ALA A 102 -21.28 -6.76 -3.15
N LEU A 103 -21.21 -5.56 -2.55
CA LEU A 103 -20.73 -5.41 -1.18
C LEU A 103 -21.90 -5.48 -0.21
N TYR A 104 -21.74 -6.22 0.88
CA TYR A 104 -22.77 -6.38 1.91
C TYR A 104 -22.14 -6.51 3.30
N LYS A 105 -22.93 -6.21 4.32
CA LYS A 105 -22.58 -6.41 5.72
C LYS A 105 -23.39 -7.59 6.27
N ARG A 106 -22.72 -8.61 6.79
CA ARG A 106 -23.36 -9.77 7.42
C ARG A 106 -24.13 -9.33 8.66
N GLY A 107 -25.32 -9.88 8.86
CA GLY A 107 -26.21 -9.49 9.96
C GLY A 107 -25.79 -10.09 11.30
N GLU A 108 -25.18 -11.28 11.26
CA GLU A 108 -24.82 -12.09 12.41
C GLU A 108 -23.54 -11.64 13.12
N ASP A 109 -22.57 -11.06 12.40
CA ASP A 109 -21.27 -10.67 12.95
C ASP A 109 -20.76 -9.31 12.46
N GLY A 110 -21.50 -8.65 11.55
CA GLY A 110 -21.14 -7.35 11.03
C GLY A 110 -19.95 -7.35 10.07
N ILE A 111 -19.44 -8.50 9.62
CA ILE A 111 -18.34 -8.54 8.65
C ILE A 111 -18.83 -8.00 7.30
N VAL A 112 -18.11 -7.01 6.79
CA VAL A 112 -18.30 -6.45 5.44
C VAL A 112 -17.51 -7.27 4.43
N LEU A 113 -18.19 -7.82 3.42
CA LEU A 113 -17.62 -8.68 2.39
C LEU A 113 -17.90 -8.15 0.98
N ILE A 114 -17.12 -8.62 0.00
CA ILE A 114 -17.37 -8.45 -1.43
C ILE A 114 -17.76 -9.82 -1.99
N ASP A 115 -18.98 -9.96 -2.48
CA ASP A 115 -19.40 -11.14 -3.23
C ASP A 115 -18.68 -11.17 -4.58
N GLN A 116 -17.78 -12.14 -4.76
CA GLN A 116 -16.98 -12.27 -5.98
C GLN A 116 -17.81 -12.70 -7.20
N SER A 117 -18.93 -13.40 -7.01
CA SER A 117 -19.80 -13.84 -8.10
C SER A 117 -20.70 -12.71 -8.63
N HIS A 118 -21.10 -11.80 -7.76
CA HIS A 118 -21.92 -10.62 -8.09
C HIS A 118 -21.09 -9.39 -8.44
N CYS A 119 -19.82 -9.33 -8.05
CA CYS A 119 -18.93 -8.24 -8.40
C CYS A 119 -18.82 -8.08 -9.92
N ARG A 120 -18.91 -6.83 -10.38
CA ARG A 120 -18.73 -6.44 -11.80
C ARG A 120 -17.56 -5.50 -12.01
N ALA A 121 -16.64 -5.46 -11.04
CA ALA A 121 -15.41 -4.67 -11.11
C ALA A 121 -15.61 -3.20 -11.49
N TRP A 122 -16.68 -2.55 -11.00
CA TRP A 122 -16.91 -1.12 -11.19
C TRP A 122 -15.88 -0.23 -10.48
N ARG A 123 -15.11 -0.81 -9.54
CA ARG A 123 -14.03 -0.14 -8.77
C ARG A 123 -14.46 1.06 -7.92
N ALA A 124 -15.73 1.42 -7.90
CA ALA A 124 -16.26 2.53 -7.09
C ALA A 124 -15.97 2.38 -5.58
N CYS A 125 -16.00 1.15 -5.07
CA CYS A 125 -15.67 0.86 -3.67
C CYS A 125 -14.24 1.27 -3.28
N VAL A 126 -13.27 1.20 -4.21
CA VAL A 126 -11.86 1.57 -4.00
C VAL A 126 -11.72 3.06 -3.69
N ALA A 127 -12.38 3.91 -4.50
CA ALA A 127 -12.38 5.35 -4.26
C ALA A 127 -13.16 5.69 -2.97
N ALA A 128 -14.32 5.07 -2.78
CA ALA A 128 -15.26 5.39 -1.70
C ALA A 128 -14.76 5.02 -0.31
N CYS A 129 -13.91 3.99 -0.16
CA CYS A 129 -13.34 3.64 1.14
C CYS A 129 -12.33 4.72 1.58
N PRO A 130 -12.59 5.50 2.66
CA PRO A 130 -11.65 6.52 3.12
C PRO A 130 -10.35 5.90 3.64
N TYR A 131 -10.42 4.65 4.12
CA TYR A 131 -9.26 3.91 4.62
C TYR A 131 -8.46 3.18 3.52
N LYS A 132 -8.96 3.16 2.28
CA LYS A 132 -8.37 2.46 1.12
C LYS A 132 -8.09 0.98 1.40
N LYS A 133 -9.09 0.29 1.98
CA LYS A 133 -9.01 -1.14 2.37
C LYS A 133 -9.76 -2.09 1.44
N THR A 134 -10.15 -1.61 0.26
CA THR A 134 -10.62 -2.44 -0.84
C THR A 134 -9.61 -2.31 -1.97
N TYR A 135 -9.16 -3.44 -2.50
CA TYR A 135 -8.11 -3.54 -3.50
C TYR A 135 -8.70 -4.13 -4.78
N PHE A 136 -8.32 -3.59 -5.94
CA PHE A 136 -8.70 -4.18 -7.22
C PHE A 136 -7.76 -5.33 -7.53
N ASN A 137 -8.33 -6.49 -7.85
CA ASN A 137 -7.59 -7.59 -8.43
C ASN A 137 -7.48 -7.32 -9.94
N TRP A 138 -6.28 -6.93 -10.38
CA TRP A 138 -5.95 -6.57 -11.76
C TRP A 138 -5.68 -7.80 -12.61
#